data_AF-A0A2T2VEV3-F1
#
_entry.id   AF-A0A2T2VEV3-F1
#
_cell.length_a   1.000
_cell.length_b   1.000
_cell.length_c   1.000
_cell.angle_alpha   90.00
_cell.angle_beta   90.00
_cell.angle_gamma   90.00
#
_symmetry.space_group_name_H-M   'P 1'
#
loop_
_entity.id
_entity.type
_entity.pdbx_description
1 polymer ?
#
loop_
_entity_poly.entity_id
_entity_poly.type
_entity_poly.pdbx_seq_one_letter_code
_entity_poly.pdbx_strand_id
1 'polypeptide(L)'
;MPKKNSKEGQPKVNPDLEGLEININEFGEIEANYDLSKINKFLNKNVEDKKLQEREDYDELKEGADQKGKRSRSKWGKTEKK
;
A
#
# COMPACT_ATOMS: atom_id res chain seq x y z
N MET A 1 11.97 35.28 -17.60
CA MET A 1 12.43 33.88 -17.57
C MET A 1 11.62 33.13 -16.51
N PRO A 2 10.86 32.08 -16.85
CA PRO A 2 10.15 31.29 -15.86
C PRO A 2 11.19 30.56 -14.99
N LYS A 3 11.15 30.78 -13.68
CA LYS A 3 12.00 30.09 -12.71
C LYS A 3 11.60 28.61 -12.73
N LYS A 4 12.50 27.75 -13.22
CA LYS A 4 12.36 26.29 -13.11
C LYS A 4 12.51 25.96 -11.64
N ASN A 5 11.40 25.76 -10.95
CA ASN A 5 11.40 25.27 -9.58
C ASN A 5 11.86 23.82 -9.62
N SER A 6 13.17 23.58 -9.55
CA SER A 6 13.71 22.26 -9.24
C SER A 6 13.20 21.92 -7.85
N LYS A 7 12.16 21.10 -7.77
CA LYS A 7 11.69 20.52 -6.51
C LYS A 7 12.71 19.47 -6.08
N GLU A 8 13.88 19.92 -5.64
CA GLU A 8 14.91 19.10 -4.97
C GLU A 8 14.49 18.86 -3.52
N GLY A 9 13.26 18.39 -3.33
CA GLY A 9 12.70 18.06 -2.04
C GLY A 9 12.06 16.69 -2.15
N GLN A 10 12.22 15.88 -1.10
CA GLN A 10 11.59 14.57 -1.01
C GLN A 10 10.11 14.67 -1.39
N PRO A 11 9.60 13.72 -2.20
CA PRO A 11 8.21 13.75 -2.62
C PRO A 11 7.30 13.79 -1.38
N LYS A 12 6.23 14.59 -1.43
CA LYS A 12 5.20 14.58 -0.38
C LYS A 12 4.46 13.25 -0.45
N VAL A 13 4.85 12.33 0.42
CA VAL A 13 4.27 10.99 0.57
C VAL A 13 3.44 10.90 1.84
N ASN A 14 2.60 9.86 1.95
CA ASN A 14 1.88 9.57 3.18
C ASN A 14 2.89 9.21 4.30
N PRO A 15 2.64 9.58 5.57
CA PRO A 15 3.46 9.16 6.70
C PRO A 15 3.80 7.66 6.72
N ASP A 16 2.84 6.79 6.37
CA ASP A 16 3.04 5.33 6.31
C ASP A 16 4.04 4.88 5.22
N LEU A 17 4.35 5.77 4.26
CA LEU A 17 5.23 5.55 3.12
C LEU A 17 6.42 6.54 3.13
N GLU A 18 6.77 7.10 4.29
CA GLU A 18 7.97 7.93 4.43
C GLU A 18 9.21 7.22 3.88
N GLY A 19 9.99 7.95 3.08
CA GLY A 19 11.18 7.41 2.41
C GLY A 19 10.92 6.67 1.09
N LEU A 20 9.68 6.62 0.59
CA LEU A 20 9.37 6.09 -0.74
C LEU A 20 9.94 7.01 -1.83
N GLU A 21 10.89 6.47 -2.59
CA GLU A 21 11.40 7.08 -3.82
C GLU A 21 11.06 6.18 -5.00
N ILE A 22 10.49 6.79 -6.06
CA ILE A 22 10.12 6.10 -7.30
C ILE A 22 10.76 6.86 -8.46
N ASN A 23 11.56 6.16 -9.24
CA ASN A 23 12.19 6.68 -10.45
C ASN A 23 11.80 5.81 -11.65
N ILE A 24 11.79 6.41 -12.83
CA ILE A 24 11.57 5.71 -14.10
C ILE A 24 12.88 5.79 -14.87
N ASN A 25 13.46 4.64 -15.21
CA ASN A 25 14.70 4.59 -15.97
C ASN A 25 14.46 4.79 -17.48
N GLU A 26 15.53 4.92 -18.26
CA GLU A 26 15.45 5.19 -19.71
C GLU A 26 14.74 4.08 -20.51
N PHE A 27 14.64 2.89 -19.92
CA PHE A 27 13.93 1.73 -20.49
C PHE A 27 12.45 1.68 -20.08
N GLY A 28 11.99 2.63 -19.26
CA GLY A 28 10.61 2.67 -18.77
C GLY A 28 10.33 1.73 -17.60
N GLU A 29 11.37 1.16 -16.98
CA GLU A 29 11.20 0.33 -15.78
C GLU A 29 11.04 1.23 -14.55
N ILE A 30 10.28 0.75 -13.58
CA ILE A 30 10.01 1.45 -12.33
C ILE A 30 11.01 0.98 -11.28
N GLU A 31 11.87 1.89 -10.82
CA GLU A 31 12.82 1.65 -9.74
C GLU A 31 12.29 2.28 -8.46
N ALA A 32 12.02 1.45 -7.46
CA ALA A 32 11.58 1.90 -6.14
C ALA A 32 12.50 1.35 -5.05
N ASN A 33 12.85 2.20 -4.08
CA ASN A 33 13.67 1.83 -2.93
C ASN A 33 12.88 1.11 -1.81
N TYR A 34 11.56 0.96 -2.00
CA TYR A 34 10.64 0.51 -0.99
C TYR A 34 10.08 -0.88 -1.31
N ASP A 35 9.80 -1.67 -0.27
CA ASP A 35 9.31 -3.05 -0.44
C ASP A 35 7.93 -3.09 -1.10
N LEU A 36 7.84 -3.80 -2.24
CA LEU A 36 6.61 -4.05 -2.99
C LEU A 36 5.50 -4.60 -2.10
N SER A 37 5.85 -5.45 -1.13
CA SER A 37 4.87 -6.06 -0.21
C SER A 37 4.20 -5.02 0.68
N LYS A 38 4.94 -4.00 1.10
CA LYS A 38 4.40 -2.90 1.93
C LYS A 38 3.56 -1.95 1.09
N ILE A 39 3.98 -1.65 -0.14
CA ILE A 39 3.20 -0.84 -1.09
C ILE A 39 1.85 -1.51 -1.35
N ASN A 40 1.85 -2.80 -1.68
CA ASN A 40 0.62 -3.55 -1.94
C ASN A 40 -0.32 -3.56 -0.73
N LYS A 41 0.21 -3.74 0.48
CA LYS A 41 -0.58 -3.66 1.72
C LYS A 41 -1.17 -2.26 1.92
N PHE A 42 -0.39 -1.21 1.66
CA PHE A 42 -0.86 0.17 1.76
C PHE A 42 -1.98 0.45 0.76
N LEU A 43 -1.81 0.04 -0.50
CA LEU A 43 -2.82 0.23 -1.54
C LEU A 43 -4.10 -0.54 -1.21
N ASN A 44 -4.02 -1.82 -0.87
CA ASN A 44 -5.20 -2.63 -0.51
C ASN A 44 -5.96 -2.07 0.70
N LYS A 45 -5.29 -1.35 1.61
CA LYS A 45 -5.90 -0.75 2.80
C LYS A 45 -6.59 0.58 2.49
N ASN A 46 -5.99 1.42 1.64
CA ASN A 46 -6.39 2.81 1.46
C ASN A 46 -7.09 3.08 0.12
N VAL A 47 -6.94 2.17 -0.85
CA VAL A 47 -7.45 2.32 -2.22
C VAL A 47 -8.38 1.16 -2.53
N GLU A 48 -9.57 1.48 -3.02
CA GLU A 48 -10.52 0.48 -3.49
C GLU A 48 -10.16 0.04 -4.91
N ASP A 49 -10.21 -1.28 -5.15
CA ASP A 49 -9.96 -1.82 -6.48
C ASP A 49 -11.20 -1.61 -7.37
N LYS A 50 -11.14 -0.57 -8.20
CA LYS A 50 -12.20 -0.20 -9.14
C LYS A 50 -12.60 -1.33 -10.09
N LYS A 51 -11.71 -2.29 -10.37
CA LYS A 51 -12.03 -3.45 -11.24
C LYS A 51 -12.92 -4.48 -10.56
N LEU A 52 -13.02 -4.41 -9.23
CA LEU A 52 -13.79 -5.33 -8.42
C LEU A 52 -15.08 -4.69 -7.91
N GLN A 53 -15.18 -3.36 -7.89
CA GLN A 53 -16.35 -2.63 -7.41
C GLN A 53 -17.67 -3.00 -8.13
N GLU A 54 -17.61 -3.39 -9.40
CA GLU A 54 -18.80 -3.76 -10.17
C GLU A 54 -19.25 -5.22 -9.94
N ARG A 55 -18.51 -6.00 -9.14
CA ARG A 55 -18.87 -7.40 -8.89
C ARG A 55 -19.87 -7.51 -7.75
N GLU A 56 -20.87 -8.35 -7.95
CA GLU A 56 -21.93 -8.61 -6.97
C GLU A 56 -21.39 -9.21 -5.65
N ASP A 57 -20.25 -9.91 -5.70
CA ASP A 57 -19.61 -10.58 -4.54
C ASP A 57 -18.52 -9.73 -3.86
N TYR A 58 -18.30 -8.48 -4.29
CA TYR A 58 -17.18 -7.67 -3.83
C TYR A 58 -17.21 -7.39 -2.31
N ASP A 59 -18.38 -7.04 -1.79
CA ASP A 59 -18.56 -6.72 -0.37
C ASP A 59 -18.32 -7.96 0.51
N GLU A 60 -18.80 -9.14 0.08
CA GLU A 60 -18.56 -10.40 0.79
C GLU A 60 -17.08 -10.79 0.81
N LEU A 61 -16.36 -10.62 -0.30
CA LEU A 61 -14.91 -10.86 -0.35
C LEU A 61 -14.12 -9.90 0.54
N LYS A 62 -14.52 -8.62 0.57
CA LYS A 62 -13.87 -7.58 1.40
C LYS A 62 -14.04 -7.88 2.89
N GLU A 63 -15.24 -8.25 3.32
CA GLU A 63 -15.51 -8.64 4.71
C GLU A 63 -14.76 -9.90 5.14
N GLY A 64 -14.68 -10.91 4.26
CA GLY A 64 -13.98 -12.17 4.52
C GLY A 64 -12.47 -11.99 4.75
N ALA A 65 -11.83 -11.07 4.01
CA ALA A 65 -10.42 -10.73 4.18
C ALA A 65 -10.14 -10.09 5.55
N ASP A 66 -11.00 -9.17 5.98
CA ASP A 66 -10.88 -8.46 7.26
C ASP A 66 -11.04 -9.42 8.45
N GLN A 67 -11.98 -10.36 8.36
CA GLN A 67 -12.22 -11.36 9.42
C GLN A 67 -11.06 -12.35 9.60
N LYS A 68 -10.38 -12.78 8.52
CA LYS A 68 -9.19 -13.66 8.63
C LYS A 68 -8.05 -12.95 9.37
N GLY A 69 -7.86 -11.65 9.12
CA GLY A 69 -6.86 -10.83 9.82
C GLY A 69 -7.11 -10.73 11.33
N LYS A 70 -8.38 -10.59 11.75
CA LYS A 70 -8.77 -10.52 13.16
C LYS A 70 -8.59 -11.88 13.87
N ARG A 71 -8.99 -12.98 13.23
CA ARG A 71 -8.85 -14.34 13.80
C ARG A 71 -7.38 -14.73 13.99
N SER A 72 -6.50 -14.40 13.05
CA SER A 72 -5.06 -14.68 13.20
C SER A 72 -4.40 -13.89 14.34
N ARG A 73 -4.75 -12.60 14.52
CA ARG A 73 -4.26 -11.79 15.64
C ARG A 73 -4.70 -12.35 17.00
N SER A 74 -5.94 -12.82 17.10
CA SER A 74 -6.45 -13.43 18.34
C SER A 74 -5.78 -14.76 18.72
N LYS A 75 -5.19 -15.45 17.73
CA LYS A 75 -4.53 -16.76 17.92
C LYS A 75 -3.08 -16.58 18.39
N TRP A 76 -2.37 -15.60 17.84
CA TRP A 76 -0.99 -15.29 18.21
C TRP A 76 -0.89 -14.66 19.61
N GLY A 77 -1.82 -13.77 19.99
CA GLY A 77 -1.82 -13.16 21.33
C GLY A 77 -2.12 -14.12 22.49
N LYS A 78 -2.53 -15.38 22.20
CA LYS A 78 -2.75 -16.41 23.23
C LYS A 78 -1.51 -17.25 23.51
N THR A 79 -0.48 -17.24 22.65
CA THR A 79 0.71 -18.09 22.82
C THR A 79 1.84 -17.45 23.62
N GLU A 80 1.78 -16.14 23.91
CA GLU A 80 2.78 -15.42 24.72
C GLU A 80 2.42 -15.28 26.20
N LYS A 81 1.30 -15.85 26.65
CA LYS A 81 0.95 -15.96 28.08
C LYS A 81 1.15 -17.39 28.58
N LYS A 82 2.39 -17.85 28.66
CA LYS A 82 2.77 -18.97 29.52
C LYS A 82 4.23 -18.87 29.93
#